data_AF-A0A7S0VPN6-F1
#
_entry.id   AF-A0A7S0VPN6-F1
#
_cell.length_a   1.000
_cell.length_b   1.000
_cell.length_c   1.000
_cell.angle_alpha   90.00
_cell.angle_beta   90.00
_cell.angle_gamma   90.00
#
_symmetry.space_group_name_H-M   'P 1'
#
loop_
_entity.id
_entity.type
_entity.pdbx_description
1 polymer ?
#
loop_
_entity_poly.entity_id
_entity_poly.type
_entity_poly.pdbx_seq_one_letter_code
_entity_poly.pdbx_strand_id
1 'polypeptide(L)'
;IGSGFAASGRVLCLFGGDEGEAFGGEWLSSERIKCVTRPRSAGNVSVGVSSSGGEFVLSRVSFAYEVHAVVSSVLPSVGGVDGGSVVTVYGSNLPAHDGVMCVFGGERGRGR
;
A
#
# COMPACT_ATOMS: atom_id res chain seq x y z
N ILE A 1 -1.17 11.36 -13.64
CA ILE A 1 -0.52 11.19 -14.96
C ILE A 1 0.48 12.35 -15.09
N GLY A 2 1.74 12.05 -15.41
CA GLY A 2 2.81 13.05 -15.56
C GLY A 2 3.15 13.30 -17.03
N SER A 3 4.27 13.95 -17.30
CA SER A 3 4.77 14.19 -18.66
C SER A 3 6.29 14.35 -18.68
N GLY A 4 6.93 14.01 -19.81
CA GLY A 4 8.35 14.27 -20.03
C GLY A 4 9.31 13.27 -19.39
N PHE A 5 8.85 12.08 -19.00
CA PHE A 5 9.75 11.04 -18.50
C PHE A 5 10.59 10.44 -19.63
N ALA A 6 11.91 10.55 -19.54
CA ALA A 6 12.83 10.04 -20.55
C ALA A 6 13.04 8.52 -20.42
N ALA A 7 12.91 7.78 -21.53
CA ALA A 7 13.04 6.32 -21.56
C ALA A 7 14.46 5.82 -21.26
N SER A 8 15.48 6.64 -21.54
CA SER A 8 16.90 6.30 -21.35
C SER A 8 17.47 6.76 -20.00
N GLY A 9 16.66 7.37 -19.14
CA GLY A 9 17.08 7.95 -17.87
C GLY A 9 16.89 7.03 -16.67
N ARG A 10 17.68 7.24 -15.61
CA ARG A 10 17.38 6.66 -14.29
C ARG A 10 16.18 7.40 -13.71
N VAL A 11 15.10 6.66 -13.44
CA VAL A 11 13.97 7.17 -12.67
C VAL A 11 14.23 6.95 -11.18
N LEU A 12 14.17 8.03 -10.41
CA LEU A 12 14.17 7.98 -8.95
C LEU A 12 12.85 8.52 -8.43
N CYS A 13 12.34 7.86 -7.39
CA CYS A 13 11.14 8.26 -6.68
C CYS A 13 11.51 8.63 -5.26
N LEU A 14 10.91 9.70 -4.76
CA LEU A 14 11.14 10.23 -3.42
C LEU A 14 9.81 10.27 -2.68
N PHE A 15 9.77 9.75 -1.47
CA PHE A 15 8.57 9.77 -0.63
C PHE A 15 8.94 10.38 0.72
N GLY A 16 8.33 11.51 1.07
CA GLY A 16 8.63 12.26 2.30
C GLY A 16 9.36 13.58 2.10
N GLY A 17 9.58 14.02 0.85
CA GLY A 17 10.28 15.27 0.56
C GLY A 17 11.73 15.22 1.02
N ASP A 18 12.21 16.29 1.65
CA ASP A 18 13.60 16.42 2.13
C ASP A 18 13.97 15.38 3.21
N GLU A 19 12.97 14.92 3.97
CA GLU A 19 13.10 13.84 4.98
C GLU A 19 12.84 12.43 4.37
N GLY A 20 12.79 12.34 3.04
CA GLY A 20 12.50 11.14 2.28
C GLY A 20 13.78 10.48 1.75
N GLU A 21 13.75 9.15 1.65
CA GLU A 21 14.78 8.43 0.91
C GLU A 21 14.36 8.28 -0.56
N ALA A 22 15.28 8.57 -1.47
CA ALA A 22 15.10 8.33 -2.89
C ALA A 22 15.46 6.88 -3.26
N PHE A 23 14.63 6.25 -4.08
CA PHE A 23 14.86 4.88 -4.56
C PHE A 23 14.50 4.71 -6.04
N GLY A 24 15.03 3.66 -6.66
CA GLY A 24 14.86 3.38 -8.07
C GLY A 24 13.41 3.12 -8.47
N GLY A 25 13.01 3.68 -9.60
CA GLY A 25 11.75 3.42 -10.28
C GLY A 25 11.95 2.81 -11.67
N GLU A 26 10.86 2.31 -12.24
CA GLU A 26 10.77 1.75 -13.58
C GLU A 26 10.04 2.74 -14.50
N TRP A 27 10.66 3.08 -15.63
CA TRP A 27 10.01 3.88 -16.66
C TRP A 27 9.00 3.02 -17.43
N LEU A 28 7.77 3.51 -17.59
CA LEU A 28 6.74 2.80 -18.38
C LEU A 28 6.40 3.55 -19.68
N SER A 29 6.33 4.88 -19.63
CA SER A 29 6.06 5.75 -20.79
C SER A 29 6.48 7.19 -20.46
N SER A 30 6.41 8.11 -21.42
CA SER A 30 6.65 9.54 -21.18
C SER A 30 5.74 10.16 -20.11
N GLU A 31 4.65 9.50 -19.72
CA GLU A 31 3.65 10.00 -18.76
C GLU A 31 3.50 9.14 -17.50
N ARG A 32 4.17 7.98 -17.45
CA ARG A 32 4.00 6.98 -16.39
C ARG A 32 5.33 6.38 -15.97
N ILE A 33 5.50 6.28 -14.66
CA ILE A 33 6.59 5.56 -14.01
C ILE A 33 5.99 4.68 -12.91
N LYS A 34 6.72 3.65 -12.52
CA LYS A 34 6.35 2.75 -11.42
C LYS A 34 7.43 2.78 -10.36
N CYS A 35 7.01 2.98 -9.12
CA CYS A 35 7.89 3.01 -7.95
C CYS A 35 7.38 1.98 -6.94
N VAL A 36 8.29 1.29 -6.26
CA VAL A 36 7.95 0.41 -5.14
C VAL A 36 8.31 1.13 -3.84
N THR A 37 7.32 1.47 -3.03
CA THR A 37 7.51 2.16 -1.75
C THR A 37 8.29 1.30 -0.77
N ARG A 38 9.12 1.95 0.06
CA ARG A 38 9.80 1.31 1.20
C ARG A 38 8.92 1.42 2.45
N PRO A 39 9.11 0.54 3.46
CA PRO A 39 8.41 0.68 4.73
C PRO A 39 8.67 2.04 5.37
N ARG A 40 7.61 2.71 5.84
CA ARG A 40 7.65 3.99 6.56
C ARG A 40 6.54 4.01 7.61
N SER A 41 6.66 4.89 8.59
CA SER A 41 5.57 5.18 9.54
C SER A 41 4.33 5.70 8.82
N ALA A 42 3.17 5.42 9.41
CA ALA A 42 1.90 5.87 8.86
C ALA A 42 1.78 7.41 8.84
N GLY A 43 1.10 7.92 7.83
CA GLY A 43 0.91 9.35 7.62
C GLY A 43 1.01 9.76 6.15
N ASN A 44 0.67 11.02 5.89
CA ASN A 44 0.76 11.61 4.56
C ASN A 44 2.19 12.07 4.27
N VAL A 45 2.68 11.76 3.08
CA VAL A 45 3.98 12.20 2.58
C VAL A 45 3.84 12.86 1.22
N SER A 46 4.73 13.80 0.92
CA SER A 46 4.90 14.31 -0.45
C SER A 46 5.57 13.26 -1.32
N VAL A 47 5.27 13.30 -2.62
CA VAL A 47 5.88 12.43 -3.63
C VAL A 47 6.73 13.28 -4.56
N GLY A 48 7.98 12.89 -4.79
CA GLY A 48 8.89 13.52 -5.72
C GLY A 48 9.38 12.53 -6.77
N VAL A 49 9.74 13.04 -7.94
CA VAL A 49 10.29 12.23 -9.04
C VAL A 49 11.48 12.94 -9.67
N SER A 50 12.50 12.17 -10.02
CA SER A 50 13.63 12.61 -10.84
C SER A 50 13.81 11.65 -12.02
N SER A 51 13.89 12.16 -13.24
CA SER A 51 13.99 11.35 -14.48
C SER A 51 15.41 11.20 -15.01
N SER A 52 16.38 11.91 -14.42
CA SER A 52 17.78 11.94 -14.87
C SER A 52 18.78 11.74 -13.72
N GLY A 53 18.30 11.42 -12.51
CA GLY A 53 19.15 11.38 -11.31
C GLY A 53 19.59 12.77 -10.81
N GLY A 54 19.03 13.84 -11.37
CA GLY A 54 19.19 15.22 -10.89
C GLY A 54 18.10 15.61 -9.90
N GLU A 55 17.71 16.88 -9.93
CA GLU A 55 16.73 17.48 -9.01
C GLU A 55 15.38 16.75 -9.01
N PHE A 56 14.77 16.66 -7.82
CA PHE A 56 13.44 16.11 -7.66
C PHE A 56 12.37 17.18 -7.89
N VAL A 57 11.42 16.85 -8.75
CA VAL A 57 10.20 17.64 -8.87
C VAL A 57 9.19 17.09 -7.88
N LEU A 58 8.84 17.88 -6.87
CA LEU A 58 7.80 17.54 -5.91
C LEU A 58 6.42 17.66 -6.56
N SER A 59 5.63 16.61 -6.39
CA SER A 59 4.23 16.56 -6.77
C SER A 59 3.38 17.36 -5.78
N ARG A 60 2.27 17.91 -6.27
CA ARG A 60 1.24 18.52 -5.41
C ARG A 60 0.31 17.49 -4.77
N VAL A 61 0.44 16.21 -5.17
CA VAL A 61 -0.32 15.12 -4.55
C VAL A 61 0.46 14.50 -3.40
N SER A 62 -0.26 14.05 -2.38
CA SER A 62 0.28 13.30 -1.26
C SER A 62 0.04 11.80 -1.44
N PHE A 63 0.96 10.99 -0.91
CA PHE A 63 0.77 9.55 -0.71
C PHE A 63 0.53 9.28 0.78
N ALA A 64 -0.43 8.42 1.09
CA ALA A 64 -0.72 8.04 2.48
C ALA A 64 -0.14 6.65 2.78
N TYR A 65 0.75 6.57 3.78
CA TYR A 65 1.09 5.30 4.40
C TYR A 65 0.00 4.97 5.42
N GLU A 66 -0.76 3.91 5.16
CA GLU A 66 -1.81 3.44 6.06
C GLU A 66 -1.27 2.41 7.05
N VAL A 67 -1.82 2.42 8.27
CA VAL A 67 -1.52 1.35 9.23
C VAL A 67 -2.27 0.10 8.77
N HIS A 68 -1.54 -1.00 8.59
CA HIS A 68 -2.15 -2.26 8.23
C HIS A 68 -3.06 -2.78 9.36
N ALA A 69 -4.14 -3.46 8.96
CA ALA A 69 -4.96 -4.23 9.87
C ALA A 69 -4.13 -5.34 10.54
N VAL A 70 -4.25 -5.47 11.86
CA VAL A 70 -3.60 -6.53 12.63
C VAL A 70 -4.67 -7.33 13.32
N VAL A 71 -4.74 -8.63 13.02
CA VAL A 71 -5.61 -9.58 13.75
C VAL A 71 -4.83 -10.08 14.97
N SER A 72 -5.41 -9.95 16.16
CA SER A 72 -4.80 -10.41 17.42
C SER A 72 -5.38 -11.73 17.91
N SER A 73 -6.68 -11.97 17.70
CA SER A 73 -7.32 -13.23 18.08
C SER A 73 -8.64 -13.47 17.33
N VAL A 74 -9.10 -14.72 17.36
CA VAL A 74 -10.39 -15.14 16.78
C VAL A 74 -11.11 -16.02 17.81
N LEU A 75 -12.41 -15.80 18.01
CA LEU A 75 -13.23 -16.56 18.95
C LEU A 75 -14.60 -16.93 18.36
N PRO A 76 -15.02 -18.21 18.39
CA PRO A 76 -14.20 -19.37 18.76
C PRO A 76 -13.06 -19.59 17.76
N SER A 77 -11.96 -20.20 18.24
CA SER A 77 -10.83 -20.60 17.38
C SER A 77 -11.05 -21.94 16.66
N VAL A 78 -12.22 -22.54 16.86
CA VAL A 78 -12.65 -23.81 16.28
C VAL A 78 -14.08 -23.67 15.74
N GLY A 79 -14.37 -24.38 14.66
CA GLY A 79 -15.68 -24.42 14.03
C GLY A 79 -15.98 -25.80 13.45
N GLY A 80 -17.25 -26.08 13.17
CA GLY A 80 -17.67 -27.33 12.55
C GLY A 80 -17.16 -27.44 11.10
N VAL A 81 -16.84 -28.66 10.65
CA VAL A 81 -16.37 -28.93 9.28
C VAL A 81 -17.42 -28.60 8.22
N ASP A 82 -18.70 -28.65 8.59
CA ASP A 82 -19.83 -28.28 7.72
C ASP A 82 -20.00 -26.75 7.60
N GLY A 83 -19.17 -25.97 8.28
CA GLY A 83 -19.24 -24.51 8.32
C GLY A 83 -20.36 -23.98 9.22
N GLY A 84 -20.79 -22.74 8.97
CA GLY A 84 -21.88 -22.07 9.70
C GLY A 84 -21.52 -21.54 11.10
N SER A 85 -20.29 -21.79 11.59
CA SER A 85 -19.81 -21.20 12.84
C SER A 85 -19.57 -19.70 12.70
N VAL A 86 -20.23 -18.90 13.53
CA VAL A 86 -19.96 -17.47 13.63
C VAL A 86 -18.68 -17.27 14.45
N VAL A 87 -17.73 -16.52 13.89
CA VAL A 87 -16.49 -16.14 14.59
C VAL A 87 -16.41 -14.64 14.78
N THR A 88 -15.85 -14.24 15.91
CA THR A 88 -15.51 -12.85 16.22
C THR A 88 -14.01 -12.68 16.06
N VAL A 89 -13.61 -11.71 15.23
CA VAL A 89 -12.20 -11.38 15.00
C VAL A 89 -11.86 -10.12 15.80
N TYR A 90 -10.84 -10.22 16.63
CA TYR A 90 -10.29 -9.09 17.38
C TYR A 90 -8.98 -8.64 16.75
N GLY A 91 -8.72 -7.34 16.80
CA GLY A 91 -7.56 -6.75 16.17
C GLY A 91 -7.51 -5.23 16.29
N SER A 92 -6.54 -4.63 15.62
CA SER A 92 -6.39 -3.18 15.48
C SER A 92 -6.40 -2.78 14.00
N ASN A 93 -6.89 -1.57 13.72
CA ASN A 93 -7.03 -1.04 12.36
C ASN A 93 -7.82 -1.96 11.41
N LEU A 94 -8.76 -2.74 11.96
CA LEU A 94 -9.65 -3.56 11.15
C LEU A 94 -10.58 -2.61 10.35
N PRO A 95 -10.68 -2.77 9.03
CA PRO A 95 -11.50 -1.89 8.20
C PRO A 95 -12.97 -2.02 8.58
N ALA A 96 -13.66 -0.88 8.70
CA ALA A 96 -15.06 -0.81 9.10
C ALA A 96 -16.05 -0.88 7.92
N HIS A 97 -15.59 -1.24 6.72
CA HIS A 97 -16.38 -1.18 5.48
C HIS A 97 -16.59 -2.56 4.85
N ASP A 98 -17.59 -2.62 3.95
CA ASP A 98 -17.91 -3.78 3.15
C ASP A 98 -16.69 -4.21 2.30
N GLY A 99 -16.18 -5.41 2.52
CA GLY A 99 -14.98 -5.91 1.85
C GLY A 99 -14.12 -6.86 2.68
N VAL A 100 -14.41 -7.00 3.97
CA VAL A 100 -13.74 -8.00 4.83
C VAL A 100 -14.18 -9.40 4.43
N MET A 101 -13.20 -10.22 4.06
CA MET A 101 -13.38 -11.64 3.73
C MET A 101 -12.61 -12.48 4.75
N CYS A 102 -13.29 -13.47 5.32
CA CYS A 102 -12.64 -14.50 6.11
C CYS A 102 -12.23 -15.63 5.18
N VAL A 103 -11.02 -16.15 5.32
CA VAL A 103 -10.55 -17.29 4.52
C VAL A 103 -10.09 -18.40 5.45
N PHE A 104 -10.73 -19.57 5.34
CA PHE A 104 -10.42 -20.75 6.13
C PHE A 104 -10.05 -21.89 5.19
N GLY A 105 -8.85 -22.47 5.33
CA GLY A 105 -8.40 -23.56 4.46
C GLY A 105 -8.34 -23.23 2.95
N GLY A 106 -8.38 -21.95 2.57
CA GLY A 106 -8.44 -21.49 1.18
C GLY A 106 -9.85 -21.15 0.67
N GLU A 107 -10.90 -21.45 1.44
CA GLU A 107 -12.27 -21.11 1.09
C GLU A 107 -12.66 -19.72 1.59
N ARG A 108 -13.33 -18.94 0.74
CA ARG A 108 -13.72 -17.55 1.03
C ARG A 108 -15.10 -17.51 1.68
N GLY A 109 -15.18 -17.08 2.93
CA GLY A 109 -16.39 -16.70 3.63
C GLY A 109 -16.55 -15.17 3.67
N ARG A 110 -17.78 -14.68 3.56
CA ARG A 110 -18.08 -13.25 3.72
C ARG A 110 -18.41 -12.98 5.19
N GLY A 111 -17.73 -12.00 5.80
CA GLY A 111 -18.11 -11.49 7.13
C GLY A 111 -19.52 -10.90 7.05
N ARG A 112 -20.39 -11.23 8.00
CA ARG A 112 -21.77 -10.73 8.06
C ARG A 112 -21.92 -9.71 9.17
#